data_AF-A0A923XGE0-F1
#
_entry.id   AF-A0A923XGE0-F1
#
_cell.length_a   1.000
_cell.length_b   1.000
_cell.length_c   1.000
_cell.angle_alpha   90.00
_cell.angle_beta   90.00
_cell.angle_gamma   90.00
#
_symmetry.space_group_name_H-M   'P 1'
#
loop_
_entity.id
_entity.type
_entity.pdbx_description
1 polymer ?
#
loop_
_entity_poly.entity_id
_entity_poly.type
_entity_poly.pdbx_seq_one_letter_code
_entity_poly.pdbx_strand_id
1 'polypeptide(L)' 'MGTHSHPFDASAVVVQGEMWLTVGEATQHIPRGGTFQLVRGTPHAERYGGEGTTYWVGRRGA' A
#
# COMPACT_ATOMS: atom_id res chain seq x y z
N MET A 1 4.98 -2.59 8.40
CA MET A 1 4.41 -3.95 8.43
C MET A 1 5.26 -4.87 7.57
N GLY A 2 5.58 -6.08 8.06
CA GLY A 2 6.31 -7.08 7.28
C GLY A 2 5.52 -7.63 6.09
N THR A 3 6.11 -8.57 5.34
CA THR A 3 5.50 -9.16 4.15
C THR A 3 4.17 -9.85 4.46
N HIS A 4 3.13 -9.52 3.71
CA HIS A 4 1.80 -10.09 3.83
C HIS A 4 1.03 -10.00 2.51
N SER A 5 -0.16 -10.56 2.46
CA SER A 5 -1.09 -10.43 1.32
C SER A 5 -2.53 -10.45 1.82
N HIS A 6 -3.45 -10.10 0.92
CA HIS A 6 -4.88 -10.07 1.21
C HIS A 6 -5.70 -10.77 0.12
N PRO A 7 -6.88 -11.34 0.47
CA PRO A 7 -7.72 -12.10 -0.46
C PRO A 7 -8.68 -11.19 -1.25
N PHE A 8 -8.29 -9.95 -1.57
CA PHE A 8 -9.04 -8.99 -2.37
C PHE A 8 -8.09 -8.09 -3.15
N ASP A 9 -8.57 -7.49 -4.24
CA ASP A 9 -7.81 -6.43 -4.91
C ASP A 9 -7.95 -5.14 -4.11
N ALA A 10 -6.85 -4.40 -3.98
CA ALA A 10 -6.78 -3.12 -3.30
C ALA A 10 -6.42 -2.01 -4.30
N SER A 11 -7.13 -0.88 -4.21
CA SER A 11 -6.74 0.38 -4.85
C SER A 11 -6.78 1.48 -3.80
N ALA A 12 -5.65 2.16 -3.60
CA ALA A 12 -5.46 3.07 -2.48
C ALA A 12 -5.00 4.46 -2.93
N VAL A 13 -5.35 5.46 -2.12
CA VAL A 13 -4.82 6.84 -2.19
C VAL A 13 -4.33 7.29 -0.82
N VAL A 14 -3.09 7.77 -0.73
CA VAL A 14 -2.52 8.32 0.50
C VAL A 14 -3.07 9.72 0.73
N VAL A 15 -3.73 9.95 1.86
CA VAL A 15 -4.37 11.23 2.21
C VAL A 15 -3.62 12.03 3.27
N GLN A 16 -2.76 11.37 4.07
CA GLN A 16 -1.87 12.00 5.04
C GLN A 16 -0.57 11.21 5.16
N GLY A 17 0.54 11.92 5.39
CA GLY A 17 1.86 11.34 5.54
C GLY A 17 2.40 10.75 4.24
N GLU A 18 3.23 9.73 4.37
CA GLU A 18 3.91 9.07 3.25
C GLU A 18 4.23 7.62 3.60
N MET A 19 4.34 6.76 2.60
CA MET A 19 4.75 5.37 2.80
C MET A 19 5.68 4.86 1.71
N TRP A 20 6.30 3.72 1.99
CA TRP A 20 7.01 2.90 1.05
C TRP A 20 6.29 1.56 0.95
N LEU A 21 5.98 1.16 -0.28
CA LEU A 21 5.37 -0.13 -0.60
C LEU A 21 6.41 -0.99 -1.32
N THR A 22 6.71 -2.14 -0.76
CA THR A 22 7.64 -3.11 -1.36
C THR A 22 6.85 -4.28 -1.94
N VAL A 23 7.07 -4.57 -3.22
CA VAL A 23 6.51 -5.75 -3.93
C VAL A 23 7.68 -6.48 -4.59
N GLY A 24 7.93 -7.71 -4.13
CA GLY A 24 9.18 -8.41 -4.49
C GLY A 24 10.40 -7.63 -4.00
N GLU A 25 11.33 -7.34 -4.92
CA GLU A 25 12.53 -6.55 -4.63
C GLU A 25 12.34 -5.04 -4.85
N ALA A 26 11.23 -4.64 -5.50
CA ALA A 26 10.97 -3.25 -5.83
C ALA A 26 10.30 -2.54 -4.66
N THR A 27 10.83 -1.37 -4.29
CA THR A 27 10.21 -0.49 -3.30
C THR A 27 9.87 0.84 -3.96
N GLN A 28 8.61 1.24 -3.86
CA GLN A 28 8.12 2.55 -4.33
C GLN A 28 7.83 3.45 -3.14
N HIS A 29 8.21 4.72 -3.24
CA HIS A 29 7.79 5.77 -2.30
C HIS A 29 6.48 6.39 -2.78
N ILE A 30 5.54 6.58 -1.86
CA ILE A 30 4.19 7.06 -2.14
C ILE A 30 3.90 8.21 -1.17
N PRO A 31 4.06 9.47 -1.61
CA PRO A 31 3.73 10.63 -0.80
C PRO A 31 2.21 10.86 -0.75
N ARG A 32 1.76 11.82 0.06
CA ARG A 32 0.37 12.30 0.06
C ARG A 32 -0.09 12.65 -1.37
N GLY A 33 -1.26 12.16 -1.74
CA GLY A 33 -1.83 12.25 -3.09
C GLY A 33 -1.41 11.11 -4.02
N GLY A 34 -0.38 10.34 -3.66
CA GLY A 34 0.05 9.16 -4.39
C GLY A 34 -0.94 8.00 -4.27
N THR A 35 -0.96 7.14 -5.28
CA THR A 35 -1.86 5.99 -5.38
C THR A 35 -1.09 4.71 -5.61
N PHE A 36 -1.67 3.58 -5.21
CA PHE A 36 -1.17 2.26 -5.58
C PHE A 36 -2.30 1.26 -5.77
N GLN A 37 -2.00 0.17 -6.48
CA GLN A 37 -2.88 -0.96 -6.65
C GLN A 37 -2.14 -2.25 -6.33
N LEU A 38 -2.84 -3.16 -5.66
CA LEU A 38 -2.35 -4.51 -5.37
C LEU A 38 -3.42 -5.50 -5.79
N VAL A 39 -3.01 -6.47 -6.60
CA VAL A 39 -3.89 -7.59 -6.95
C VAL A 39 -4.02 -8.50 -5.74
N ARG A 40 -5.16 -9.20 -5.62
CA ARG A 40 -5.35 -10.24 -4.61
C ARG A 40 -4.16 -11.18 -4.55
N GLY A 41 -3.74 -11.52 -3.33
CA GLY A 41 -2.64 -12.45 -3.10
C GLY A 41 -1.25 -11.91 -3.40
N THR A 42 -1.08 -10.67 -3.91
CA THR A 42 0.24 -10.07 -4.11
C THR A 42 0.96 -9.90 -2.76
N PRO A 43 2.10 -10.59 -2.52
CA PRO A 43 2.89 -10.40 -1.32
C PRO A 43 3.55 -9.02 -1.35
N HIS A 44 3.39 -8.26 -0.28
CA HIS A 44 3.93 -6.91 -0.16
C HIS A 44 4.25 -6.56 1.30
N ALA A 45 5.13 -5.57 1.48
CA ALA A 45 5.47 -5.01 2.78
C ALA A 45 5.30 -3.50 2.75
N GLU A 46 5.01 -2.90 3.90
CA GLU A 46 4.74 -1.48 4.02
C GLU A 46 5.67 -0.86 5.07
N ARG A 47 6.24 0.29 4.78
CA ARG A 47 6.95 1.12 5.75
C ARG A 47 6.35 2.51 5.73
N TYR A 48 6.08 3.08 6.90
CA TYR A 48 5.45 4.38 7.04
C TYR A 48 6.49 5.43 7.41
N GLY A 49 6.28 6.69 6.99
CA GLY A 49 7.13 7.82 7.36
C GLY A 49 7.04 8.15 8.86
N GLY A 50 7.85 9.14 9.30
CA GLY A 50 7.93 9.53 10.71
C GLY A 50 6.60 10.00 11.31
N GLU A 51 5.76 10.64 10.49
CA GLU A 51 4.40 11.09 10.85
C GLU A 51 3.33 10.01 10.66
N GLY A 52 3.73 8.78 10.29
CA GLY A 52 2.82 7.72 9.87
C GLY A 52 2.21 7.95 8.48
N THR A 53 1.18 7.17 8.16
CA THR A 53 0.46 7.23 6.89
C THR A 53 -1.02 6.97 7.12
N THR A 54 -1.89 7.72 6.44
CA THR A 54 -3.31 7.37 6.30
C THR A 54 -3.64 7.30 4.82
N TYR A 55 -4.31 6.23 4.41
CA TYR A 55 -4.79 6.05 3.04
C TYR A 55 -6.24 5.55 3.04
N TRP A 56 -7.00 5.94 2.02
CA TRP A 56 -8.28 5.31 1.72
C TRP A 56 -8.06 4.14 0.79
N VAL A 57 -8.73 3.01 1.05
CA VAL A 57 -8.61 1.83 0.20
C VAL A 57 -9.98 1.36 -0.27
N GLY A 58 -10.14 1.27 -1.59
CA GLY A 58 -11.20 0.51 -2.21
C GLY A 58 -10.81 -0.96 -2.24
N ARG A 59 -11.71 -1.85 -1.82
CA ARG A 59 -11.52 -3.30 -1.85
C ARG A 59 -12.50 -3.92 -2.81
N ARG A 60 -12.01 -4.75 -3.74
CA ARG A 60 -12.86 -5.53 -4.63
C ARG A 60 -12.70 -7.01 -4.31
N GLY A 61 -13.78 -7.60 -3.79
CA GLY A 61 -13.93 -9.04 -3.62
C GLY A 61 -14.29 -9.74 -4.93
N ALA A 62 -14.36 -11.08 -4.89
CA ALA A 62 -15.06 -11.85 -5.91
C ALA A 62 -16.57 -11.72 -5.72
#